data_AF-A0A9W4R9X5-F1
#
_entry.id   AF-A0A9W4R9X5-F1
#
_cell.length_a   1.000
_cell.length_b   1.000
_cell.length_c   1.000
_cell.angle_alpha   90.00
_cell.angle_beta   90.00
_cell.angle_gamma   90.00
#
_symmetry.space_group_name_H-M   'P 1'
#
loop_
_entity.id
_entity.type
_entity.pdbx_description
1 polymer ?
#
loop_
_entity_poly.entity_id
_entity_poly.type
_entity_poly.pdbx_seq_one_letter_code
_entity_poly.pdbx_strand_id
1 'polypeptide(L)'
;MSIELEAIESAILDLLAQRGAGLTISPMDVARRLGGDHPDGWGPLMQPVRRAAVKLMKEGRLVITRKGRPVDPDDFRGVYRLILPDGGVSPHGAGKSVSV
;
A
#
# COMPACT_ATOMS: atom_id res chain seq x y z
N MET A 1 -17.03 10.90 -10.94
CA MET A 1 -16.55 11.42 -9.65
C MET A 1 -15.10 10.97 -9.53
N SER A 2 -14.16 11.90 -9.63
CA SER A 2 -12.74 11.59 -9.52
C SER A 2 -12.39 11.48 -8.04
N ILE A 3 -11.77 10.37 -7.62
CA ILE A 3 -11.18 10.27 -6.29
C ILE A 3 -9.75 10.80 -6.41
N GLU A 4 -9.42 11.82 -5.64
CA GLU A 4 -8.10 12.44 -5.62
C GLU A 4 -7.07 11.56 -4.91
N LEU A 5 -5.80 11.69 -5.28
CA LEU A 5 -4.71 10.87 -4.72
C LEU A 5 -4.60 10.99 -3.20
N GLU A 6 -4.75 12.21 -2.68
CA GLU A 6 -4.69 12.50 -1.24
C GLU A 6 -5.81 11.78 -0.46
N ALA A 7 -7.01 11.69 -1.02
CA ALA A 7 -8.11 10.94 -0.39
C ALA A 7 -7.80 9.44 -0.32
N ILE A 8 -7.09 8.91 -1.31
CA ILE A 8 -6.64 7.51 -1.31
C ILE A 8 -5.56 7.30 -0.26
N GLU A 9 -4.62 8.22 -0.13
CA GLU A 9 -3.57 8.17 0.90
C GLU A 9 -4.17 8.14 2.30
N SER A 10 -5.12 9.04 2.59
CA SER A 10 -5.85 9.05 3.86
C SER A 10 -6.58 7.74 4.11
N ALA A 11 -7.31 7.22 3.11
CA ALA A 11 -8.04 5.96 3.25
C ALA A 11 -7.11 4.75 3.53
N ILE A 12 -5.92 4.71 2.92
CA ILE A 12 -4.91 3.68 3.20
C ILE A 12 -4.50 3.73 4.67
N LEU A 13 -4.13 4.92 5.15
CA LEU A 13 -3.62 5.09 6.52
C LEU A 13 -4.71 4.86 7.56
N ASP A 14 -5.93 5.30 7.29
CA ASP A 14 -7.08 5.06 8.18
C ASP A 14 -7.39 3.57 8.30
N LEU A 15 -7.40 2.83 7.19
CA LEU A 15 -7.63 1.38 7.21
C LEU A 15 -6.52 0.62 7.94
N LEU A 16 -5.27 1.04 7.75
CA LEU A 16 -4.13 0.49 8.47
C LEU A 16 -4.21 0.77 9.97
N ALA A 17 -4.56 2.00 10.36
CA ALA A 17 -4.74 2.39 11.76
C ALA A 17 -5.89 1.62 12.43
N GLN A 18 -7.02 1.45 11.72
CA GLN A 18 -8.17 0.67 12.20
C GLN A 18 -7.86 -0.82 12.36
N ARG A 19 -7.03 -1.39 11.47
CA ARG A 19 -6.59 -2.79 11.60
C ARG A 19 -5.64 -2.96 12.79
N GLY A 20 -4.74 -2.01 13.02
CA GLY A 20 -3.76 -2.06 14.10
C GLY A 20 -2.40 -2.59 13.65
N ALA A 21 -1.41 -2.42 14.54
CA ALA A 21 -0.01 -2.74 14.27
C ALA A 21 0.20 -4.24 13.94
N GLY A 22 1.13 -4.52 13.03
CA GLY A 22 1.43 -5.88 12.56
C GLY A 22 0.40 -6.49 11.60
N LEU A 23 -0.77 -5.85 11.39
CA LEU A 23 -1.79 -6.31 10.46
C LEU A 23 -1.65 -5.66 9.09
N THR A 24 -2.10 -6.37 8.07
CA THR A 24 -1.99 -5.92 6.68
C THR A 24 -3.35 -5.73 6.01
N ILE A 25 -3.42 -4.80 5.06
CA ILE A 25 -4.56 -4.64 4.14
C ILE A 25 -4.14 -4.97 2.70
N SER A 26 -5.12 -5.24 1.86
CA SER A 26 -4.95 -5.36 0.42
C SER A 26 -5.30 -4.03 -0.29
N PRO A 27 -4.80 -3.80 -1.51
CA PRO A 27 -5.23 -2.64 -2.31
C PRO A 27 -6.73 -2.67 -2.65
N MET A 28 -7.33 -3.85 -2.71
CA MET A 28 -8.76 -4.02 -2.96
C MET A 28 -9.61 -3.51 -1.79
N ASP A 29 -9.15 -3.68 -0.54
CA ASP A 29 -9.84 -3.13 0.63
C ASP A 29 -9.96 -1.61 0.53
N VAL A 30 -8.87 -0.94 0.13
CA VAL A 30 -8.81 0.52 -0.07
C VAL A 30 -9.75 0.96 -1.19
N ALA A 31 -9.69 0.27 -2.33
CA ALA A 31 -10.51 0.64 -3.48
C ALA A 31 -12.00 0.40 -3.23
N ARG A 32 -12.38 -0.68 -2.55
CA ARG A 32 -13.78 -0.92 -2.17
C ARG A 32 -14.27 0.09 -1.13
N ARG A 33 -13.42 0.51 -0.21
CA ARG A 33 -13.75 1.56 0.76
C ARG A 33 -14.10 2.91 0.11
N LEU A 34 -13.54 3.19 -1.07
CA LEU A 34 -13.70 4.46 -1.80
C LEU A 34 -14.71 4.38 -2.95
N GLY A 35 -14.72 3.26 -3.68
CA GLY A 35 -15.54 3.04 -4.88
C GLY A 35 -16.74 2.12 -4.67
N GLY A 36 -16.91 1.54 -3.48
CA GLY A 36 -17.93 0.54 -3.19
C GLY A 36 -17.58 -0.86 -3.71
N ASP A 37 -18.47 -1.83 -3.50
CA ASP A 37 -18.24 -3.24 -3.85
C ASP A 37 -18.40 -3.55 -5.34
N HIS A 38 -19.05 -2.66 -6.11
CA HIS A 38 -19.26 -2.84 -7.54
C HIS A 38 -17.95 -2.64 -8.33
N PRO A 39 -17.60 -3.54 -9.28
CA PRO A 39 -16.37 -3.44 -10.09
C PRO A 39 -16.17 -2.10 -10.81
N ASP A 40 -17.26 -1.49 -11.28
CA ASP A 40 -17.20 -0.18 -11.95
C ASP A 40 -16.71 0.94 -11.02
N GLY A 41 -16.85 0.78 -9.71
CA GLY A 41 -16.36 1.72 -8.70
C GLY A 41 -14.92 1.44 -8.27
N TRP A 42 -14.61 0.22 -7.82
CA TRP A 42 -13.27 -0.10 -7.30
C TRP A 42 -12.23 -0.42 -8.38
N GLY A 43 -12.65 -0.92 -9.54
CA GLY A 43 -11.75 -1.32 -10.64
C GLY A 43 -10.85 -0.19 -11.12
N PRO A 44 -11.40 1.00 -11.45
CA PRO A 44 -10.61 2.16 -11.86
C PRO A 44 -9.64 2.67 -10.78
N LEU A 45 -9.88 2.37 -9.50
CA LEU A 45 -9.06 2.83 -8.38
C LEU A 45 -7.80 1.98 -8.15
N MET A 46 -7.64 0.82 -8.80
CA MET A 46 -6.47 -0.04 -8.62
C MET A 46 -5.14 0.65 -8.92
N GLN A 47 -5.03 1.34 -10.06
CA GLN A 47 -3.82 2.08 -10.41
C GLN A 47 -3.59 3.29 -9.49
N PRO A 48 -4.60 4.14 -9.20
CA PRO A 48 -4.49 5.18 -8.18
C PRO A 48 -4.03 4.68 -6.80
N VAL A 49 -4.60 3.58 -6.30
CA VAL A 49 -4.21 2.97 -5.01
C VAL A 49 -2.75 2.51 -5.03
N ARG A 50 -2.29 1.89 -6.11
CA ARG A 50 -0.87 1.53 -6.25
C ARG A 50 0.03 2.76 -6.18
N ARG A 51 -0.32 3.84 -6.89
CA ARG A 51 0.47 5.09 -6.88
C ARG A 51 0.53 5.72 -5.48
N ALA A 52 -0.61 5.79 -4.79
CA ALA A 52 -0.67 6.30 -3.42
C ALA A 52 0.19 5.46 -2.46
N ALA A 53 0.08 4.13 -2.54
CA ALA A 53 0.87 3.23 -1.70
C ALA A 53 2.38 3.39 -1.94
N VAL A 54 2.81 3.52 -3.21
CA VAL A 54 4.22 3.76 -3.57
C VAL A 54 4.71 5.08 -3.00
N LYS A 55 3.92 6.16 -3.14
CA LYS A 55 4.26 7.47 -2.57
C LYS A 55 4.42 7.38 -1.06
N LEU A 56 3.45 6.81 -0.36
CA LEU A 56 3.49 6.64 1.11
C LEU A 56 4.66 5.76 1.57
N MET A 57 5.05 4.74 0.80
CA MET A 57 6.23 3.94 1.11
C MET A 57 7.52 4.73 0.96
N LYS A 58 7.64 5.54 -0.10
CA LYS A 58 8.80 6.43 -0.30
C LYS A 58 8.90 7.49 0.81
N GLU A 59 7.77 7.91 1.38
CA GLU A 59 7.69 8.78 2.55
C GLU A 59 7.93 8.05 3.88
N GLY A 60 8.08 6.72 3.88
CA GLY A 60 8.27 5.91 5.09
C GLY A 60 7.02 5.76 5.96
N ARG A 61 5.83 6.07 5.43
CA ARG A 61 4.55 6.05 6.17
C ARG A 61 3.86 4.68 6.18
N LEU A 62 4.25 3.80 5.25
CA LEU A 62 3.83 2.40 5.19
C LEU A 62 4.91 1.55 4.52
N VAL A 63 4.76 0.23 4.59
CA VAL A 63 5.60 -0.72 3.85
C VAL A 63 4.72 -1.55 2.90
N ILE A 64 5.16 -1.66 1.64
CA ILE A 64 4.58 -2.60 0.69
C ILE A 64 5.30 -3.94 0.85
N THR A 65 4.55 -5.02 1.01
CA THR A 65 5.10 -6.36 1.18
C THR A 65 4.56 -7.36 0.16
N ARG A 66 5.38 -8.35 -0.17
CA ARG A 66 4.99 -9.56 -0.92
C ARG A 66 5.50 -10.80 -0.20
N LYS A 67 4.63 -11.81 -0.07
CA LYS A 67 4.94 -13.02 0.71
C LYS A 67 5.53 -12.70 2.09
N GLY A 68 5.02 -11.64 2.73
CA GLY A 68 5.46 -11.16 4.04
C GLY A 68 6.79 -10.38 4.07
N ARG A 69 7.42 -10.11 2.92
CA ARG A 69 8.70 -9.37 2.85
C ARG A 69 8.53 -8.01 2.21
N PRO A 70 9.20 -6.95 2.68
CA PRO A 70 9.26 -5.65 1.99
C PRO A 70 9.74 -5.82 0.55
N VAL A 71 9.21 -5.00 -0.36
CA VAL A 71 9.61 -4.98 -1.77
C VAL A 71 10.15 -3.62 -2.17
N ASP A 72 10.87 -3.55 -3.27
CA ASP A 72 11.22 -2.29 -3.90
C ASP A 72 9.93 -1.59 -4.38
N PRO A 73 9.65 -0.33 -3.96
CA PRO A 73 8.47 0.41 -4.41
C PRO A 73 8.46 0.69 -5.92
N ASP A 74 9.62 0.70 -6.57
CA ASP A 74 9.77 0.93 -8.01
C ASP A 74 9.74 -0.37 -8.83
N ASP A 75 10.00 -1.54 -8.21
CA ASP A 75 9.95 -2.85 -8.89
C ASP A 75 9.20 -3.93 -8.06
N PHE A 76 7.87 -3.89 -8.13
CA PHE A 76 7.02 -4.98 -7.65
C PHE A 76 5.80 -5.22 -8.53
N ARG A 77 5.41 -6.49 -8.63
CA ARG A 77 4.31 -6.98 -9.47
C ARG A 77 3.46 -8.02 -8.74
N GLY A 78 2.22 -8.16 -9.21
CA GLY A 78 1.26 -9.12 -8.68
C GLY A 78 0.71 -8.74 -7.30
N VAL A 79 0.22 -9.74 -6.56
CA VAL A 79 -0.40 -9.54 -5.23
C VAL A 79 0.61 -8.95 -4.26
N TYR A 80 0.21 -7.88 -3.58
CA TYR A 80 0.95 -7.18 -2.53
C TYR A 80 0.03 -6.82 -1.36
N ARG A 81 0.64 -6.51 -0.22
CA ARG A 81 -0.04 -6.09 1.00
C ARG A 81 0.58 -4.79 1.51
N LEU A 82 -0.21 -4.01 2.22
CA LEU A 82 0.22 -2.79 2.88
C LEU A 82 0.22 -3.03 4.39
N ILE A 83 1.23 -2.52 5.09
CA ILE A 83 1.39 -2.61 6.54
C ILE A 83 1.95 -1.29 7.08
N LEU A 84 1.61 -0.93 8.31
CA LEU A 84 2.29 0.16 9.01
C LEU A 84 3.77 -0.18 9.21
N PRO A 85 4.68 0.80 9.23
CA PRO A 85 6.06 0.54 9.62
C PRO A 85 6.07 0.05 11.07
N ASP A 86 6.74 -1.07 11.34
CA ASP A 86 7.14 -1.39 12.71
C ASP A 86 8.01 -0.22 13.21
N GLY A 87 7.72 0.30 14.40
CA GLY A 87 8.22 1.58 14.94
C GLY A 87 9.74 1.74 15.09
N GLY A 88 10.55 0.94 14.40
CA GLY A 88 11.97 1.11 14.26
C GLY A 88 12.48 0.40 13.00
N VAL A 89 12.26 1.00 11.83
CA VAL A 89 13.25 1.09 10.73
C VAL A 89 12.63 1.85 9.55
N SER A 90 13.11 3.05 9.27
CA SER A 90 12.94 3.67 7.96
C SER A 90 13.89 2.98 6.97
N PRO A 91 13.42 2.32 5.90
CA PRO A 91 14.32 1.62 4.99
C PRO A 91 14.60 2.51 3.78
N HIS A 92 15.42 3.54 3.96
CA HIS A 92 16.30 3.95 2.86
C HIS A 92 17.60 3.14 2.98
N GLY A 93 17.45 1.82 2.95
CA GLY A 93 18.54 0.85 3.01
C GLY A 93 18.52 0.03 1.73
N ALA A 94 19.27 0.48 0.73
CA ALA A 94 19.56 -0.27 -0.48
C ALA A 94 20.23 -1.61 -0.11
N GLY A 95 19.47 -2.69 -0.07
CA GLY A 95 19.97 -4.04 0.18
C GLY A 95 19.86 -4.87 -1.10
N LYS A 96 20.91 -4.89 -1.92
CA LYS A 96 21.08 -5.90 -2.98
C LYS A 96 20.97 -7.30 -2.35
N SER A 97 19.89 -8.03 -2.64
CA SER A 97 19.90 -9.49 -2.46
C SER A 97 20.46 -10.12 -3.73
N VAL A 98 21.77 -10.38 -3.69
CA VAL A 98 22.38 -11.46 -4.48
C VAL A 98 21.73 -12.77 -4.02
N SER A 99 21.14 -13.51 -4.95
CA SER A 99 20.84 -14.92 -4.74
C SER A 99 21.94 -15.73 -5.41
N VAL A 100 22.59 -16.57 -4.61
CA VAL A 100 23.40 -17.72 -5.02
C VAL A 100 22.56 -18.78 -5.71
#